data_AF-A0A4Q6B3W2-F1
#
_entry.id   AF-A0A4Q6B3W2-F1
#
_cell.length_a   1.000
_cell.length_b   1.000
_cell.length_c   1.000
_cell.angle_alpha   90.00
_cell.angle_beta   90.00
_cell.angle_gamma   90.00
#
_symmetry.space_group_name_H-M   'P 1'
#
loop_
_entity.id
_entity.type
_entity.pdbx_description
1 polymer ?
#
loop_
_entity_poly.entity_id
_entity_poly.type
_entity_poly.pdbx_seq_one_letter_code
_entity_poly.pdbx_strand_id
1 'polypeptide(L)'
;MNHLRIRHPVILLSLVLLIVNDHFLKGSAASGLVTGKLSDFAGLFFFPFFAADCFRISNQRVFDGISIGTGLAFVFLKCSPLFLDIFRGAYDALGLHAAVVQDPTDLWALIVLPLACAFEREVLKRQPAVWSST
;
A
#
# COMPACT_ATOMS: atom_id res chain seq x y z
N MET A 1 -4.47 12.56 -21.99
CA MET A 1 -5.47 12.36 -20.93
C MET A 1 -4.75 11.80 -19.72
N ASN A 2 -4.95 12.36 -18.52
CA ASN A 2 -4.23 11.91 -17.33
C ASN A 2 -4.78 10.55 -16.90
N HIS A 3 -4.14 9.46 -17.33
CA HIS A 3 -4.49 8.13 -16.87
C HIS A 3 -4.08 8.03 -15.40
N LEU A 4 -5.07 7.91 -14.52
CA LEU A 4 -4.84 7.65 -13.10
C LEU A 4 -4.19 6.28 -12.96
N ARG A 5 -3.07 6.19 -12.22
CA ARG A 5 -2.34 4.94 -11.99
C ARG A 5 -3.22 3.91 -11.31
N ILE A 6 -4.08 4.34 -10.39
CA ILE A 6 -5.02 3.46 -9.69
C ILE A 6 -5.98 2.71 -10.62
N ARG A 7 -6.16 3.13 -11.88
CA ARG A 7 -6.97 2.40 -12.86
C ARG A 7 -6.26 1.19 -13.45
N HIS A 8 -4.95 1.05 -13.23
CA HIS A 8 -4.20 -0.08 -13.74
C HIS A 8 -4.67 -1.38 -13.05
N PRO A 9 -4.97 -2.45 -13.80
CA PRO A 9 -5.59 -3.66 -13.27
C PRO A 9 -4.77 -4.30 -12.13
N VAL A 10 -3.44 -4.22 -12.19
CA VAL A 10 -2.55 -4.72 -11.12
C VAL A 10 -2.71 -3.95 -9.81
N ILE A 11 -2.89 -2.62 -9.88
CA ILE A 11 -3.07 -1.78 -8.70
C ILE A 11 -4.46 -2.01 -8.11
N LEU A 12 -5.49 -2.10 -8.96
CA LEU A 12 -6.84 -2.49 -8.53
C LEU A 12 -6.85 -3.89 -7.90
N LEU A 13 -6.13 -4.84 -8.48
CA LEU A 13 -6.02 -6.18 -7.94
C LEU A 13 -5.41 -6.17 -6.54
N SER A 14 -4.37 -5.35 -6.29
CA SER A 14 -3.80 -5.19 -4.95
C SER A 14 -4.81 -4.63 -3.95
N LEU A 15 -5.64 -3.66 -4.35
CA LEU A 15 -6.70 -3.11 -3.50
C LEU A 15 -7.81 -4.14 -3.23
N VAL A 16 -8.24 -4.88 -4.26
CA VAL A 16 -9.24 -5.95 -4.10
C VAL A 16 -8.70 -7.05 -3.19
N LEU A 17 -7.45 -7.47 -3.38
CA LEU A 17 -6.76 -8.41 -2.50
C LEU A 17 -6.78 -7.93 -1.06
N LEU A 18 -6.44 -6.66 -0.83
CA LEU A 18 -6.46 -6.04 0.49
C LEU A 18 -7.85 -6.13 1.12
N ILE A 19 -8.89 -5.66 0.43
CA ILE A 19 -10.27 -5.63 0.94
C ILE A 19 -10.78 -7.04 1.21
N VAL A 20 -10.63 -7.95 0.25
CA VAL A 20 -11.12 -9.33 0.38
C VAL A 20 -10.40 -10.05 1.52
N ASN A 21 -9.09 -9.86 1.62
CA ASN A 21 -8.29 -10.46 2.68
C ASN A 21 -8.65 -9.93 4.07
N ASP A 22 -8.87 -8.61 4.20
CA ASP A 22 -9.19 -7.99 5.48
C ASP A 22 -10.61 -8.32 5.95
N HIS A 23 -11.58 -8.42 5.03
CA HIS A 23 -13.00 -8.62 5.36
C HIS A 23 -13.42 -10.09 5.43
N PHE A 24 -12.85 -10.97 4.61
CA PHE A 24 -13.31 -12.37 4.52
C PHE A 24 -12.34 -13.37 5.17
N LEU A 25 -11.02 -13.13 5.08
CA LEU A 25 -10.02 -14.12 5.47
C LEU A 25 -9.53 -13.98 6.91
N LYS A 26 -9.72 -12.82 7.55
CA LYS A 26 -9.42 -12.64 8.98
C LYS A 26 -10.42 -13.33 9.92
N GLY A 27 -11.58 -13.77 9.42
CA GLY A 27 -12.59 -14.49 10.20
C GLY A 27 -12.26 -15.97 10.48
N SER A 28 -11.28 -16.57 9.81
CA SER A 28 -10.89 -17.97 10.02
C SER A 28 -9.70 -18.09 10.96
N ALA A 29 -9.90 -18.76 12.11
CA ALA A 29 -8.94 -18.90 13.21
C ALA A 29 -7.57 -19.51 12.82
N ALA A 30 -7.42 -20.10 11.63
CA ALA A 30 -6.18 -20.67 11.12
C ALA A 30 -5.35 -19.73 10.23
N SER A 31 -5.85 -18.53 9.88
CA SER A 31 -5.30 -17.73 8.78
C SER A 31 -4.64 -16.42 9.20
N GLY A 32 -4.80 -15.97 10.45
CA GLY A 32 -4.44 -14.62 10.90
C GLY A 32 -2.98 -14.17 10.63
N LEU A 33 -2.02 -15.09 10.69
CA LEU A 33 -0.59 -14.81 10.45
C LEU A 33 -0.28 -14.60 8.95
N VAL A 34 -0.92 -15.35 8.07
CA VAL A 34 -0.68 -15.28 6.62
C VAL A 34 -1.49 -14.13 6.00
N THR A 35 -2.71 -13.92 6.49
CA THR A 35 -3.59 -12.86 6.01
C THR A 35 -3.10 -11.48 6.44
N GLY A 36 -2.57 -11.34 7.66
CA GLY A 36 -1.93 -10.10 8.11
C GLY A 36 -0.80 -9.66 7.18
N LYS A 37 0.09 -10.59 6.81
CA LYS A 37 1.22 -10.33 5.91
C LYS A 37 0.77 -9.97 4.51
N LEU A 38 -0.19 -10.70 3.95
CA LEU A 38 -0.70 -10.41 2.61
C LEU A 38 -1.33 -9.01 2.52
N SER A 39 -2.01 -8.58 3.60
CA SER A 39 -2.53 -7.23 3.74
C SER A 39 -1.42 -6.18 3.70
N ASP A 40 -0.34 -6.41 4.45
CA ASP A 40 0.81 -5.49 4.50
C ASP A 40 1.47 -5.38 3.11
N PHE A 41 1.65 -6.49 2.40
CA PHE A 41 2.16 -6.49 1.02
C PHE A 41 1.26 -5.70 0.06
N ALA A 42 -0.05 -5.97 0.10
CA ALA A 42 -1.01 -5.31 -0.77
C ALA A 42 -1.11 -3.80 -0.48
N GLY A 43 -1.15 -3.42 0.80
CA GLY A 43 -1.18 -2.03 1.25
C GLY A 43 0.08 -1.26 0.86
N LEU A 44 1.27 -1.82 1.12
CA LEU A 44 2.55 -1.21 0.78
C LEU A 44 2.75 -1.05 -0.74
N PHE A 45 2.22 -1.99 -1.54
CA PHE A 45 2.26 -1.84 -3.00
C PHE A 45 1.29 -0.77 -3.48
N PHE A 46 0.05 -0.75 -2.98
CA PHE A 46 -1.01 0.16 -3.42
C PHE A 46 -0.76 1.63 -3.02
N PHE A 47 -0.33 1.86 -1.77
CA PHE A 47 -0.35 3.19 -1.16
C PHE A 47 0.51 4.24 -1.89
N PRO A 48 1.74 3.95 -2.36
CA PRO A 48 2.53 4.94 -3.10
C PRO A 48 1.85 5.42 -4.39
N PHE A 49 1.15 4.53 -5.10
CA PHE A 49 0.39 4.90 -6.30
C PHE A 49 -0.82 5.77 -5.97
N PHE A 50 -1.56 5.42 -4.92
CA PHE A 50 -2.69 6.22 -4.43
C PHE A 50 -2.25 7.63 -4.03
N ALA A 51 -1.18 7.75 -3.23
CA ALA A 51 -0.64 9.03 -2.81
C ALA A 51 -0.15 9.84 -4.02
N ALA A 52 0.57 9.21 -4.96
CA ALA A 52 1.03 9.88 -6.17
C ALA A 52 -0.11 10.40 -7.05
N ASP A 53 -1.23 9.69 -7.14
CA ASP A 53 -2.42 10.16 -7.87
C ASP A 53 -3.15 11.28 -7.14
N CYS A 54 -3.30 11.17 -5.81
CA CYS A 54 -3.92 12.19 -4.97
C CYS A 54 -3.18 13.54 -5.07
N PHE A 55 -1.84 13.51 -5.05
CA PHE A 55 -1.00 14.69 -5.20
C PHE A 55 -0.62 15.01 -6.65
N ARG A 56 -1.16 14.26 -7.63
CA ARG A 56 -0.92 14.44 -9.08
C ARG A 56 0.58 14.48 -9.44
N ILE A 57 1.38 13.70 -8.72
CA ILE A 57 2.82 13.59 -8.91
C ILE A 57 3.10 12.91 -10.24
N SER A 58 4.01 13.46 -11.04
CA SER A 58 4.50 12.84 -12.29
C SER A 58 6.00 12.49 -12.22
N ASN A 59 6.75 13.16 -11.35
CA ASN A 59 8.19 12.97 -11.21
C ASN A 59 8.52 11.65 -10.50
N GLN A 60 9.39 10.84 -11.10
CA GLN A 60 9.83 9.55 -10.52
C GLN A 60 10.51 9.73 -9.17
N ARG A 61 11.35 10.75 -9.01
CA ARG A 61 12.08 10.96 -7.75
C ARG A 61 11.15 11.26 -6.59
N VAL A 62 10.04 11.95 -6.85
CA VAL A 62 9.02 12.24 -5.84
C VAL A 62 8.23 10.98 -5.51
N PHE A 63 7.91 10.14 -6.50
CA PHE A 63 7.30 8.83 -6.27
C PHE A 63 8.20 7.91 -5.43
N ASP A 64 9.50 7.87 -5.74
CA ASP A 64 10.48 7.10 -4.95
C ASP A 64 10.53 7.62 -3.51
N GLY A 65 10.50 8.95 -3.32
CA GLY A 65 10.42 9.58 -2.00
C GLY A 65 9.14 9.21 -1.23
N ILE A 66 7.98 9.19 -1.90
CA ILE A 66 6.71 8.72 -1.31
C ILE A 66 6.83 7.25 -0.90
N SER A 67 7.43 6.42 -1.73
CA SER A 67 7.61 4.99 -1.46
C SER A 67 8.53 4.77 -0.25
N ILE A 68 9.63 5.53 -0.15
CA ILE A 68 10.52 5.51 1.02
C ILE A 68 9.76 5.97 2.28
N GLY A 69 9.03 7.09 2.19
CA GLY A 69 8.22 7.60 3.31
C GLY A 69 7.17 6.60 3.79
N THR A 70 6.54 5.88 2.85
CA THR A 70 5.58 4.80 3.14
C THR A 70 6.25 3.67 3.90
N GLY A 71 7.43 3.23 3.44
CA GLY A 71 8.21 2.19 4.13
C GLY A 71 8.65 2.61 5.54
N LEU A 72 9.11 3.85 5.71
CA LEU A 72 9.50 4.37 7.03
C LEU A 72 8.29 4.44 7.97
N ALA A 73 7.15 4.95 7.51
CA ALA A 73 5.92 4.97 8.32
C ALA A 73 5.50 3.56 8.74
N PHE A 74 5.61 2.58 7.85
CA PHE A 74 5.34 1.17 8.14
C PHE A 74 6.29 0.59 9.18
N VAL A 75 7.60 0.86 9.07
CA VAL A 75 8.60 0.46 10.08
C VAL A 75 8.25 1.05 11.44
N PHE A 76 7.91 2.34 11.52
CA PHE A 76 7.54 2.98 12.78
C PHE A 76 6.28 2.35 13.37
N LEU A 77 5.27 2.05 12.56
CA LEU A 77 4.05 1.34 12.98
C LEU A 77 4.34 -0.04 13.59
N LYS A 78 5.26 -0.81 13.00
CA LYS A 78 5.59 -2.17 13.47
C LYS A 78 6.56 -2.19 14.65
N CYS A 79 7.45 -1.21 14.76
CA CYS A 79 8.53 -1.22 15.76
C CYS A 79 8.33 -0.27 16.95
N SER A 80 7.44 0.72 16.86
CA SER A 80 7.25 1.74 17.91
C SER A 80 5.87 1.65 18.55
N PRO A 81 5.77 1.27 19.83
CA PRO A 81 4.52 1.29 20.59
C PRO A 81 3.89 2.68 20.64
N LEU A 82 4.70 3.72 20.82
CA LEU A 82 4.23 5.12 20.85
C LEU A 82 3.53 5.52 19.54
N PHE A 83 4.11 5.12 18.40
CA PHE A 83 3.54 5.46 17.10
C PHE A 83 2.26 4.68 16.82
N LEU A 84 2.20 3.43 17.27
CA LEU A 84 0.98 2.62 17.20
C LEU A 84 -0.16 3.24 18.02
N ASP A 85 0.13 3.72 19.23
CA ASP A 85 -0.89 4.32 20.09
C ASP A 85 -1.42 5.63 19.49
N ILE A 86 -0.55 6.47 18.91
CA ILE A 86 -0.96 7.66 18.15
C ILE A 86 -1.85 7.27 16.97
N PHE A 87 -1.44 6.25 16.21
CA PHE A 87 -2.20 5.77 15.06
C PHE A 87 -3.58 5.25 15.45
N ARG A 88 -3.66 4.45 16.52
CA ARG A 88 -4.93 3.97 17.07
C ARG A 88 -5.82 5.11 17.52
N GLY A 89 -5.28 6.07 18.28
CA GLY A 89 -6.03 7.26 18.72
C GLY A 89 -6.59 8.08 17.54
N ALA A 90 -5.84 8.20 16.45
CA ALA A 90 -6.32 8.87 15.23
C ALA A 90 -7.47 8.10 14.55
N TYR A 91 -7.40 6.76 14.50
CA TYR A 91 -8.45 5.92 13.94
C TYR A 91 -9.71 5.90 14.82
N ASP A 92 -9.53 5.80 16.13
CA ASP A 92 -10.64 5.82 17.09
C ASP A 92 -11.39 7.16 17.03
N ALA A 93 -10.68 8.28 16.84
CA ALA A 93 -11.29 9.60 16.64
C ALA A 93 -12.15 9.67 15.35
N LEU A 94 -11.89 8.81 14.37
CA LEU A 94 -12.68 8.65 13.15
C LEU A 94 -13.79 7.59 13.30
N GLY A 95 -13.93 6.97 14.48
CA GLY A 95 -14.89 5.89 14.75
C GLY A 95 -14.50 4.55 14.12
N LEU A 96 -13.24 4.40 13.70
CA LEU A 96 -12.71 3.20 13.05
C LEU A 96 -11.82 2.44 14.04
N HIS A 97 -11.94 1.11 14.06
CA HIS A 97 -11.10 0.27 14.93
C HIS A 97 -9.91 -0.28 14.14
N ALA A 98 -8.70 0.17 14.47
CA ALA A 98 -7.48 -0.31 13.83
C ALA A 98 -6.88 -1.51 14.59
N ALA A 99 -7.20 -2.72 14.14
CA ALA A 99 -6.57 -3.95 14.64
C ALA A 99 -5.17 -4.14 14.00
N VAL A 100 -4.20 -3.34 14.44
CA VAL A 100 -2.80 -3.44 14.03
C VAL A 100 -1.99 -4.17 15.10
N VAL A 101 -1.34 -5.26 14.69
CA VAL A 101 -0.42 -6.06 15.51
C VAL A 101 1.02 -5.65 15.20
N GLN A 102 1.83 -5.52 16.25
CA GLN A 102 3.27 -5.27 16.13
C GLN A 102 3.98 -6.61 15.94
N ASP A 103 4.35 -6.90 14.70
CA ASP A 103 5.17 -8.05 14.34
C ASP A 103 6.33 -7.57 13.44
N PRO A 104 7.58 -7.55 13.96
CA PRO A 104 8.75 -7.18 13.18
C PRO A 104 9.00 -8.09 11.97
N THR A 105 8.44 -9.31 11.93
CA THR A 105 8.54 -10.18 10.76
C THR A 105 7.77 -9.65 9.55
N ASP A 106 6.86 -8.69 9.75
CA ASP A 106 6.14 -8.02 8.68
C ASP A 106 7.01 -7.02 7.90
N LEU A 107 8.19 -6.67 8.42
CA LEU A 107 9.17 -5.84 7.69
C LEU A 107 9.62 -6.47 6.36
N TRP A 108 9.45 -7.78 6.20
CA TRP A 108 9.65 -8.45 4.91
C TRP A 108 8.74 -7.89 3.80
N ALA A 109 7.58 -7.33 4.15
CA ALA A 109 6.68 -6.71 3.18
C ALA A 109 7.28 -5.47 2.49
N LEU A 110 8.31 -4.84 3.08
CA LEU A 110 9.02 -3.70 2.48
C LEU A 110 9.67 -4.03 1.14
N ILE A 111 9.94 -5.31 0.84
CA ILE A 111 10.51 -5.74 -0.44
C ILE A 111 9.60 -5.38 -1.63
N VAL A 112 8.32 -5.12 -1.38
CA VAL A 112 7.35 -4.74 -2.40
C VAL A 112 7.52 -3.29 -2.87
N LEU A 113 8.15 -2.42 -2.07
CA LEU A 113 8.34 -1.00 -2.40
C LEU A 113 9.32 -0.78 -3.56
N PRO A 114 10.51 -1.43 -3.59
CA PRO A 114 11.36 -1.42 -4.78
C PRO A 114 10.63 -1.94 -6.04
N LEU A 115 9.77 -2.96 -5.89
CA LEU A 115 8.95 -3.48 -6.98
C LEU A 115 7.93 -2.44 -7.45
N ALA A 116 7.29 -1.70 -6.55
CA ALA A 116 6.38 -0.61 -6.88
C ALA A 116 7.09 0.52 -7.67
N CYS A 117 8.29 0.92 -7.23
CA CYS A 117 9.10 1.92 -7.95
C CYS A 117 9.51 1.43 -9.34
N ALA A 118 9.95 0.17 -9.46
CA ALA A 118 10.27 -0.44 -10.75
C ALA A 118 9.03 -0.50 -11.66
N PHE A 119 7.86 -0.86 -11.11
CA PHE A 119 6.60 -0.93 -11.84
C PHE A 119 6.17 0.45 -12.38
N GLU A 120 6.23 1.50 -11.55
CA GLU A 120 5.98 2.88 -12.00
C GLU A 120 6.90 3.26 -13.17
N ARG A 121 8.21 2.95 -13.03
CA ARG A 121 9.22 3.32 -14.01
C ARG A 121 9.09 2.57 -15.33
N GLU A 122 8.86 1.26 -15.26
CA GLU A 122 8.98 0.34 -16.39
C GLU A 122 7.64 0.01 -17.04
N VAL A 123 6.52 0.08 -16.30
CA VAL A 123 5.19 -0.28 -16.82
C VAL A 123 4.37 0.97 -17.05
N LEU A 124 4.22 1.83 -16.04
CA LEU A 124 3.32 2.98 -16.14
C LEU A 124 3.90 4.12 -16.98
N LYS A 125 5.21 4.37 -16.88
CA LYS A 125 5.88 5.43 -17.66
C LYS A 125 6.37 5.01 -19.04
N ARG A 126 6.60 3.72 -19.26
CA ARG A 126 7.04 3.22 -20.59
C ARG A 126 5.91 2.74 -21.48
N GLN A 127 4.69 2.54 -20.98
CA GLN A 127 3.56 2.31 -21.87
C GLN A 127 3.37 3.55 -22.75
N PRO A 128 3.66 3.48 -24.07
CA PRO A 128 3.23 4.55 -24.97
C PRO A 128 1.70 4.59 -24.91
N ALA A 129 1.11 5.75 -25.19
CA ALA A 129 -0.34 5.93 -25.24
C ALA A 129 -0.98 4.97 -26.27
N VAL A 130 -1.26 3.72 -25.89
CA VAL A 130 -1.91 2.72 -26.75
C VAL A 130 -3.43 2.82 -26.66
N TRP A 131 -3.96 3.62 -25.72
CA TRP A 131 -5.39 3.71 -25.45
C TRP A 131 -5.98 5.09 -25.81
N SER A 132 -5.64 5.64 -26.97
CA SER A 132 -6.26 6.86 -27.52
C SER A 132 -7.24 6.59 -28.67
N SER A 133 -7.75 5.36 -28.81
CA SER A 133 -8.67 5.02 -29.89
C SER A 133 -9.61 3.87 -29.53
N THR A 134 -10.66 4.18 -28.77
CA THR A 134 -12.03 3.62 -28.88
C THR A 134 -12.95 4.44 -28.00
#